data_AF-A0A2D7QSM8-F1
#
_entry.id   AF-A0A2D7QSM8-F1
#
_cell.length_a   1.000
_cell.length_b   1.000
_cell.length_c   1.000
_cell.angle_alpha   90.00
_cell.angle_beta   90.00
_cell.angle_gamma   90.00
#
_symmetry.space_group_name_H-M   'P 1'
#
loop_
_entity.id
_entity.type
_entity.pdbx_description
1 polymer ?
#
loop_
_entity_poly.entity_id
_entity_poly.type
_entity_poly.pdbx_seq_one_letter_code
_entity_poly.pdbx_strand_id
1 'polypeptide(L)'
;MVTRLFLLILTFTSVFAYAGKNDCKNIKADKAPRLAKKVAKEELGVINDYDKVIEEDKREGVIYLAFVGGGKNKPNACGLNPTNDDGMWTGWGGPIDCDNCTIGEGAGTRNEIVIGGTYFERGIGTHGIATIEYNLATGKYVKFEGYVGMSDEKDPAECGAGGTSDFSFLVDKKVLFKTKDPLAGSADGENTPPLKVEFDIPSGAKKLTVEIGDGGDGNGCDHSALGDAKLLTAQALTVEPEGKLPTIWGAVKYSY
;
A
#
# COMPACT_ATOMS: atom_id res chain seq x y z
N MET A 1 57.85 1.48 -32.29
CA MET A 1 57.01 0.50 -31.55
C MET A 1 56.13 1.30 -30.61
N VAL A 2 54.84 1.46 -30.92
CA VAL A 2 53.89 2.25 -30.12
C VAL A 2 53.00 1.26 -29.36
N THR A 3 53.18 1.17 -28.05
CA THR A 3 52.40 0.30 -27.17
C THR A 3 51.08 1.00 -26.85
N ARG A 4 49.97 0.52 -27.42
CA ARG A 4 48.62 0.99 -27.06
C ARG A 4 48.17 0.28 -25.78
N LEU A 5 48.07 1.02 -24.69
CA LEU A 5 47.45 0.58 -23.45
C LEU A 5 45.92 0.64 -23.63
N PHE A 6 45.27 -0.52 -23.77
CA PHE A 6 43.82 -0.62 -23.76
C PHE A 6 43.34 -0.61 -22.30
N LEU A 7 42.70 0.50 -21.90
CA LEU A 7 42.04 0.61 -20.61
C LEU A 7 40.65 -0.07 -20.72
N LEU A 8 40.53 -1.27 -20.16
CA LEU A 8 39.28 -2.02 -20.10
C LEU A 8 38.43 -1.46 -18.93
N ILE A 9 37.44 -0.63 -19.24
CA ILE A 9 36.48 -0.14 -18.24
C ILE A 9 35.49 -1.29 -17.97
N LEU A 10 35.69 -2.01 -16.85
CA LEU A 10 34.72 -2.98 -16.35
C LEU A 10 33.55 -2.23 -15.70
N THR A 11 32.46 -2.06 -16.45
CA THR A 11 31.19 -1.62 -15.87
C THR A 11 30.59 -2.80 -15.08
N PHE A 12 30.77 -2.80 -13.76
CA PHE A 12 30.02 -3.68 -12.87
C PHE A 12 28.56 -3.21 -12.82
N THR A 13 27.73 -3.71 -13.74
CA THR A 13 26.29 -3.64 -13.58
C THR A 13 25.91 -4.66 -12.51
N SER A 14 25.72 -4.18 -11.27
CA SER A 14 25.11 -4.99 -10.22
C SER A 14 23.66 -5.26 -10.60
N VAL A 15 23.42 -6.40 -11.26
CA VAL A 15 22.05 -6.89 -11.49
C VAL A 15 21.55 -7.37 -10.14
N PHE A 16 20.85 -6.49 -9.41
CA PHE A 16 20.02 -6.94 -8.32
C PHE A 16 18.92 -7.78 -8.95
N ALA A 17 19.01 -9.10 -8.83
CA ALA A 17 17.94 -10.00 -9.24
C ALA A 17 16.70 -9.67 -8.40
N TYR A 18 15.84 -8.82 -8.96
CA TYR A 18 14.50 -8.56 -8.46
C TYR A 18 13.68 -9.77 -8.91
N ALA A 19 13.25 -10.63 -7.98
CA ALA A 19 12.35 -11.73 -8.31
C ALA A 19 11.11 -11.14 -8.98
N GLY A 20 10.68 -11.68 -10.11
CA GLY A 20 9.53 -11.16 -10.84
C GLY A 20 8.22 -11.51 -10.12
N LYS A 21 7.12 -10.82 -10.46
CA LYS A 21 5.80 -11.09 -9.84
C LYS A 21 5.34 -12.55 -10.03
N ASN A 22 5.83 -13.24 -11.06
CA ASN A 22 5.58 -14.66 -11.34
C ASN A 22 6.25 -15.60 -10.32
N ASP A 23 7.23 -15.13 -9.56
CA ASP A 23 7.94 -15.89 -8.53
C ASP A 23 7.27 -15.75 -7.15
N CYS A 24 6.23 -14.92 -7.05
CA CYS A 24 5.50 -14.67 -5.81
C CYS A 24 4.64 -15.87 -5.41
N LYS A 25 5.05 -16.56 -4.35
CA LYS A 25 4.30 -17.68 -3.76
C LYS A 25 3.34 -17.16 -2.68
N ASN A 26 2.25 -17.88 -2.46
CA ASN A 26 1.27 -17.65 -1.39
C ASN A 26 0.53 -16.30 -1.45
N ILE A 27 0.45 -15.64 -2.61
CA ILE A 27 -0.35 -14.41 -2.78
C ILE A 27 -1.86 -14.70 -2.64
N LYS A 28 -2.30 -15.93 -2.91
CA LYS A 28 -3.70 -16.31 -2.88
C LYS A 28 -4.01 -17.06 -1.60
N ALA A 29 -5.12 -16.67 -0.97
CA ALA A 29 -5.72 -17.39 0.13
C ALA A 29 -6.12 -18.80 -0.32
N ASP A 30 -6.31 -19.69 0.66
CA ASP A 30 -6.79 -21.06 0.40
C ASP A 30 -8.10 -21.04 -0.40
N LYS A 31 -8.91 -20.00 -0.18
CA LYS A 31 -10.05 -19.62 -1.00
C LYS A 31 -9.79 -18.25 -1.62
N ALA A 32 -10.01 -18.12 -2.93
CA ALA A 32 -9.89 -16.83 -3.61
C ALA A 32 -10.82 -15.78 -2.97
N PRO A 33 -10.34 -14.53 -2.79
CA PRO A 33 -11.19 -13.44 -2.32
C PRO A 33 -12.42 -13.29 -3.21
N ARG A 34 -13.55 -12.96 -2.58
CA ARG A 34 -14.77 -12.60 -3.31
C ARG A 34 -14.51 -11.32 -4.10
N LEU A 35 -14.85 -11.38 -5.39
CA LEU A 35 -14.66 -10.26 -6.30
C LEU A 35 -15.59 -9.10 -5.95
N ALA A 36 -15.04 -7.89 -6.02
CA ALA A 36 -15.78 -6.65 -5.94
C ALA A 36 -16.63 -6.45 -7.21
N LYS A 37 -17.75 -5.72 -7.07
CA LYS A 37 -18.73 -5.54 -8.15
C LYS A 37 -18.57 -4.16 -8.78
N LYS A 38 -18.13 -4.10 -10.03
CA LYS A 38 -18.14 -2.83 -10.78
C LYS A 38 -19.56 -2.37 -11.06
N VAL A 39 -19.86 -1.11 -10.75
CA VAL A 39 -21.15 -0.44 -10.96
C VAL A 39 -20.95 0.91 -11.66
N ALA A 40 -22.05 1.53 -12.09
CA ALA A 40 -22.01 2.86 -12.69
C ALA A 40 -21.85 3.98 -11.64
N LYS A 41 -22.36 3.73 -10.43
CA LYS A 41 -22.24 4.55 -9.24
C LYS A 41 -22.29 3.61 -8.04
N GLU A 42 -21.40 3.80 -7.07
CA GLU A 42 -21.43 3.05 -5.80
C GLU A 42 -22.71 3.30 -5.00
N GLU A 43 -23.13 2.29 -4.24
CA GLU A 43 -24.32 2.36 -3.39
C GLU A 43 -24.01 1.78 -2.00
N LEU A 44 -24.23 2.57 -0.94
CA LEU A 44 -23.98 2.19 0.46
C LEU A 44 -24.58 0.83 0.88
N GLY A 45 -25.73 0.44 0.30
CA GLY A 45 -26.40 -0.83 0.61
C GLY A 45 -25.85 -2.06 -0.13
N VAL A 46 -24.87 -1.89 -1.02
CA VAL A 46 -24.30 -2.96 -1.84
C VAL A 46 -22.87 -3.23 -1.37
N ILE A 47 -22.66 -4.45 -0.86
CA ILE A 47 -21.34 -4.87 -0.36
C ILE A 47 -20.31 -4.85 -1.48
N ASN A 48 -19.17 -4.19 -1.23
CA ASN A 48 -18.00 -4.14 -2.12
C ASN A 48 -18.33 -3.84 -3.59
N ASP A 49 -19.23 -2.89 -3.85
CA ASP A 49 -19.35 -2.32 -5.18
C ASP A 49 -18.41 -1.13 -5.37
N TYR A 50 -18.05 -0.84 -6.62
CA TYR A 50 -17.12 0.23 -6.92
C TYR A 50 -17.41 0.87 -8.27
N ASP A 51 -17.15 2.17 -8.35
CA ASP A 51 -17.20 2.96 -9.58
C ASP A 51 -15.84 3.60 -9.93
N LYS A 52 -14.87 3.53 -9.02
CA LYS A 52 -13.49 4.00 -9.20
C LYS A 52 -12.49 2.85 -9.05
N VAL A 53 -11.35 2.99 -9.72
CA VAL A 53 -10.25 2.03 -9.67
C VAL A 53 -8.93 2.76 -9.50
N ILE A 54 -8.12 2.27 -8.57
CA ILE A 54 -6.69 2.57 -8.48
C ILE A 54 -5.93 1.31 -8.90
N GLU A 55 -5.36 1.39 -10.10
CA GLU A 55 -4.56 0.34 -10.74
C GLU A 55 -3.19 0.19 -10.04
N GLU A 56 -2.60 -1.00 -10.16
CA GLU A 56 -1.25 -1.26 -9.70
C GLU A 56 -0.23 -0.35 -10.42
N ASP A 57 0.62 0.29 -9.63
CA ASP A 57 1.75 1.06 -10.09
C ASP A 57 2.94 0.14 -10.40
N LYS A 58 3.19 -0.04 -11.69
CA LYS A 58 4.21 -0.96 -12.22
C LYS A 58 5.56 -0.28 -12.49
N ARG A 59 5.73 0.98 -12.08
CA ARG A 59 6.99 1.71 -12.27
C ARG A 59 8.13 1.05 -11.50
N GLU A 60 9.34 1.13 -12.05
CA GLU A 60 10.52 0.71 -11.33
C GLU A 60 10.73 1.55 -10.06
N GLY A 61 11.21 0.90 -9.00
CA GLY A 61 11.43 1.57 -7.73
C GLY A 61 10.17 1.80 -6.89
N VAL A 62 9.03 1.23 -7.28
CA VAL A 62 7.82 1.09 -6.45
C VAL A 62 7.88 -0.22 -5.67
N ILE A 63 7.67 -0.15 -4.36
CA ILE A 63 7.67 -1.30 -3.47
C ILE A 63 6.39 -1.27 -2.66
N TYR A 64 5.45 -2.16 -2.98
CA TYR A 64 4.21 -2.30 -2.20
C TYR A 64 4.50 -2.83 -0.79
N LEU A 65 3.73 -2.35 0.18
CA LEU A 65 3.54 -3.06 1.44
C LEU A 65 2.65 -4.27 1.16
N ALA A 66 2.96 -5.41 1.78
CA ALA A 66 2.22 -6.65 1.62
C ALA A 66 2.19 -7.41 2.94
N PHE A 67 1.16 -8.20 3.19
CA PHE A 67 1.16 -9.13 4.33
C PHE A 67 1.72 -10.50 3.96
N VAL A 68 1.46 -10.95 2.75
CA VAL A 68 1.82 -12.29 2.27
C VAL A 68 2.59 -12.20 0.95
N GLY A 69 3.56 -13.10 0.75
CA GLY A 69 4.34 -13.20 -0.49
C GLY A 69 5.49 -12.20 -0.63
N GLY A 70 5.45 -11.06 0.05
CA GLY A 70 6.56 -10.10 0.11
C GLY A 70 7.76 -10.60 0.91
N GLY A 71 8.86 -9.86 0.84
CA GLY A 71 10.08 -10.22 1.57
C GLY A 71 10.18 -9.52 2.93
N LYS A 72 10.30 -10.29 4.02
CA LYS A 72 10.30 -9.76 5.40
C LYS A 72 11.45 -8.80 5.72
N ASN A 73 12.64 -9.06 5.17
CA ASN A 73 13.85 -8.26 5.44
C ASN A 73 14.46 -7.64 4.18
N LYS A 74 13.85 -7.88 3.02
CA LYS A 74 14.31 -7.34 1.75
C LYS A 74 13.12 -7.42 0.80
N PRO A 75 12.66 -6.31 0.23
CA PRO A 75 11.53 -6.34 -0.68
C PRO A 75 11.81 -7.20 -1.91
N ASN A 76 10.76 -7.73 -2.51
CA ASN A 76 10.75 -8.39 -3.82
C ASN A 76 9.61 -7.80 -4.67
N ALA A 77 9.33 -8.34 -5.87
CA ALA A 77 8.21 -7.84 -6.69
C ALA A 77 6.82 -8.02 -6.04
N CYS A 78 6.69 -8.87 -5.03
CA CYS A 78 5.44 -9.08 -4.30
C CYS A 78 5.25 -8.02 -3.21
N GLY A 79 6.31 -7.30 -2.84
CA GLY A 79 6.29 -6.25 -1.83
C GLY A 79 7.25 -6.49 -0.66
N LEU A 80 7.00 -5.75 0.42
CA LEU A 80 7.71 -5.81 1.68
C LEU A 80 6.75 -6.28 2.77
N ASN A 81 7.15 -7.32 3.52
CA ASN A 81 6.34 -7.86 4.62
C ASN A 81 6.61 -7.16 5.95
N PRO A 82 5.66 -7.17 6.91
CA PRO A 82 5.90 -6.64 8.24
C PRO A 82 6.91 -7.50 9.00
N THR A 83 7.53 -6.87 9.98
CA THR A 83 8.65 -7.41 10.77
C THR A 83 8.27 -7.75 12.19
N ASN A 84 7.21 -7.14 12.73
CA ASN A 84 6.64 -7.46 14.03
C ASN A 84 5.82 -8.76 13.99
N ASP A 85 5.30 -9.15 15.16
CA ASP A 85 4.44 -10.31 15.37
C ASP A 85 3.13 -10.18 14.56
N ASP A 86 2.74 -11.27 13.88
CA ASP A 86 1.56 -11.30 13.01
C ASP A 86 0.24 -11.22 13.76
N GLY A 87 0.22 -11.60 15.03
CA GLY A 87 -0.92 -11.38 15.93
C GLY A 87 -1.26 -9.91 16.17
N MET A 88 -0.37 -8.97 15.81
CA MET A 88 -0.61 -7.54 15.94
C MET A 88 -1.19 -6.89 14.67
N TRP A 89 -1.24 -7.60 13.54
CA TRP A 89 -1.49 -6.98 12.23
C TRP A 89 -2.95 -6.69 11.94
N THR A 90 -3.87 -7.45 12.53
CA THR A 90 -5.27 -7.41 12.12
C THR A 90 -6.27 -7.21 13.24
N GLY A 91 -5.91 -7.22 14.53
CA GLY A 91 -6.85 -7.00 15.65
C GLY A 91 -7.93 -8.10 15.83
N TRP A 92 -8.62 -8.46 14.76
CA TRP A 92 -9.59 -9.53 14.58
C TRP A 92 -9.47 -10.15 13.17
N GLY A 93 -10.12 -11.29 12.91
CA GLY A 93 -10.29 -11.89 11.57
C GLY A 93 -9.03 -12.49 10.91
N GLY A 94 -7.86 -12.27 11.51
CA GLY A 94 -6.59 -12.84 11.08
C GLY A 94 -6.37 -14.30 11.54
N PRO A 95 -5.21 -14.89 11.18
CA PRO A 95 -4.19 -14.32 10.30
C PRO A 95 -4.70 -14.20 8.85
N ILE A 96 -4.16 -13.22 8.12
CA ILE A 96 -4.42 -13.09 6.68
C ILE A 96 -3.52 -14.07 5.92
N ASP A 97 -4.14 -14.76 4.96
CA ASP A 97 -3.56 -15.82 4.13
C ASP A 97 -3.50 -15.43 2.64
N CYS A 98 -3.88 -14.20 2.29
CA CYS A 98 -3.77 -13.62 0.95
C CYS A 98 -3.10 -12.26 0.97
N ASP A 99 -2.61 -11.85 -0.19
CA ASP A 99 -2.21 -10.48 -0.45
C ASP A 99 -3.34 -9.74 -1.19
N ASN A 100 -3.44 -8.41 -1.00
CA ASN A 100 -4.47 -7.55 -1.62
C ASN A 100 -5.91 -7.99 -1.34
N CYS A 101 -6.13 -8.44 -0.11
CA CYS A 101 -7.44 -8.83 0.36
C CYS A 101 -7.73 -8.19 1.71
N THR A 102 -9.01 -8.13 2.00
CA THR A 102 -9.57 -7.65 3.25
C THR A 102 -9.51 -8.74 4.34
N ILE A 103 -9.90 -8.39 5.58
CA ILE A 103 -9.99 -9.37 6.68
C ILE A 103 -11.24 -10.25 6.60
N GLY A 104 -12.29 -9.81 5.90
CA GLY A 104 -13.56 -10.54 5.76
C GLY A 104 -14.35 -10.65 7.07
N GLU A 105 -15.46 -11.37 7.03
CA GLU A 105 -16.21 -11.78 8.23
C GLU A 105 -15.51 -12.94 8.97
N GLY A 106 -14.21 -12.82 9.21
CA GLY A 106 -13.38 -13.78 9.94
C GLY A 106 -12.43 -14.60 9.07
N ALA A 107 -11.64 -15.45 9.72
CA ALA A 107 -10.58 -16.22 9.08
C ALA A 107 -11.07 -17.05 7.87
N GLY A 108 -10.37 -16.92 6.74
CA GLY A 108 -10.69 -17.61 5.49
C GLY A 108 -11.85 -17.02 4.68
N THR A 109 -12.53 -15.99 5.21
CA THR A 109 -13.42 -15.14 4.42
C THR A 109 -12.62 -13.92 3.98
N ARG A 110 -12.60 -13.66 2.67
CA ARG A 110 -11.76 -12.62 2.08
C ARG A 110 -12.54 -11.96 0.97
N ASN A 111 -12.38 -10.66 0.84
CA ASN A 111 -12.90 -9.90 -0.27
C ASN A 111 -11.75 -9.09 -0.91
N GLU A 112 -11.97 -8.64 -2.13
CA GLU A 112 -11.09 -7.63 -2.71
C GLU A 112 -11.23 -6.29 -1.97
N ILE A 113 -10.20 -5.46 -2.02
CA ILE A 113 -10.13 -4.22 -1.25
C ILE A 113 -10.87 -3.10 -1.99
N VAL A 114 -11.96 -2.65 -1.38
CA VAL A 114 -12.72 -1.47 -1.78
C VAL A 114 -12.85 -0.56 -0.57
N ILE A 115 -12.62 0.74 -0.77
CA ILE A 115 -12.82 1.78 0.26
C ILE A 115 -13.63 2.89 -0.42
N GLY A 116 -14.82 3.20 0.08
CA GLY A 116 -15.62 4.31 -0.43
C GLY A 116 -15.90 4.23 -1.94
N GLY A 117 -16.27 3.05 -2.44
CA GLY A 117 -16.51 2.78 -3.86
C GLY A 117 -15.26 2.82 -4.74
N THR A 118 -14.07 2.83 -4.15
CA THR A 118 -12.79 2.80 -4.88
C THR A 118 -12.13 1.44 -4.72
N TYR A 119 -12.04 0.69 -5.81
CA TYR A 119 -11.32 -0.58 -5.88
C TYR A 119 -9.81 -0.36 -5.99
N PHE A 120 -9.04 -1.14 -5.23
CA PHE A 120 -7.58 -1.11 -5.24
C PHE A 120 -7.02 -2.46 -5.69
N GLU A 121 -6.26 -2.48 -6.80
CA GLU A 121 -5.56 -3.70 -7.24
C GLU A 121 -4.49 -4.17 -6.24
N ARG A 122 -3.99 -3.25 -5.42
CA ARG A 122 -2.97 -3.49 -4.41
C ARG A 122 -3.38 -2.88 -3.08
N GLY A 123 -3.15 -3.60 -1.99
CA GLY A 123 -3.45 -3.08 -0.65
C GLY A 123 -3.38 -4.13 0.45
N ILE A 124 -3.76 -3.73 1.65
CA ILE A 124 -3.76 -4.55 2.85
C ILE A 124 -5.08 -4.36 3.60
N GLY A 125 -5.79 -5.46 3.88
CA GLY A 125 -6.85 -5.49 4.88
C GLY A 125 -6.31 -5.62 6.29
N THR A 126 -6.98 -4.99 7.25
CA THR A 126 -6.70 -5.12 8.68
C THR A 126 -8.00 -4.86 9.46
N HIS A 127 -7.95 -4.90 10.79
CA HIS A 127 -9.04 -4.47 11.63
C HIS A 127 -8.49 -3.76 12.88
N GLY A 128 -9.12 -2.66 13.28
CA GLY A 128 -8.72 -1.91 14.49
C GLY A 128 -8.88 -2.79 15.74
N ILE A 129 -7.99 -2.80 16.74
CA ILE A 129 -6.71 -2.10 16.87
C ILE A 129 -5.59 -2.96 16.27
N ALA A 130 -4.71 -2.34 15.48
CA ALA A 130 -3.59 -3.03 14.86
C ALA A 130 -2.29 -2.19 14.85
N THR A 131 -1.16 -2.89 14.79
CA THR A 131 0.17 -2.29 14.62
C THR A 131 0.97 -3.11 13.62
N ILE A 132 1.49 -2.44 12.60
CA ILE A 132 2.21 -3.06 11.50
C ILE A 132 3.56 -2.36 11.33
N GLU A 133 4.66 -3.09 11.41
CA GLU A 133 6.00 -2.52 11.38
C GLU A 133 6.82 -3.02 10.19
N TYR A 134 7.39 -2.13 9.38
CA TYR A 134 8.23 -2.47 8.24
C TYR A 134 9.68 -2.00 8.43
N ASN A 135 10.64 -2.84 8.04
CA ASN A 135 12.06 -2.51 8.10
C ASN A 135 12.50 -1.71 6.86
N LEU A 136 12.68 -0.40 7.04
CA LEU A 136 13.10 0.53 6.00
C LEU A 136 14.61 0.51 5.74
N ALA A 137 15.43 -0.05 6.65
CA ALA A 137 16.89 -0.11 6.49
C ALA A 137 17.35 -0.97 5.30
N THR A 138 16.41 -1.69 4.69
CA THR A 138 16.60 -2.70 3.63
C THR A 138 16.59 -2.09 2.23
N GLY A 139 16.13 -0.86 2.09
CA GLY A 139 16.00 -0.14 0.83
C GLY A 139 16.38 1.33 0.94
N LYS A 140 16.40 2.01 -0.20
CA LYS A 140 16.62 3.46 -0.30
C LYS A 140 15.31 4.17 -0.60
N TYR A 141 14.34 4.00 0.29
CA TYR A 141 13.02 4.61 0.17
C TYR A 141 13.11 6.10 0.49
N VAL A 142 12.39 6.90 -0.29
CA VAL A 142 12.37 8.37 -0.17
C VAL A 142 10.98 8.91 0.09
N LYS A 143 9.92 8.11 -0.13
CA LYS A 143 8.53 8.54 0.01
C LYS A 143 7.62 7.35 0.30
N PHE A 144 6.57 7.60 1.07
CA PHE A 144 5.42 6.71 1.21
C PHE A 144 4.22 7.33 0.49
N GLU A 145 3.45 6.51 -0.21
CA GLU A 145 2.16 6.85 -0.82
C GLU A 145 1.15 5.75 -0.55
N GLY A 146 -0.11 6.11 -0.37
CA GLY A 146 -1.21 5.16 -0.24
C GLY A 146 -2.51 5.84 0.17
N TYR A 147 -3.47 5.02 0.56
CA TYR A 147 -4.78 5.43 1.01
C TYR A 147 -5.17 4.65 2.27
N VAL A 148 -5.96 5.26 3.13
CA VAL A 148 -6.53 4.61 4.31
C VAL A 148 -8.04 4.84 4.36
N GLY A 149 -8.74 3.91 4.99
CA GLY A 149 -10.16 4.03 5.27
C GLY A 149 -10.75 2.70 5.71
N MET A 150 -12.07 2.68 5.86
CA MET A 150 -12.81 1.47 6.17
C MET A 150 -13.10 0.69 4.89
N SER A 151 -13.00 -0.62 4.96
CA SER A 151 -13.33 -1.54 3.89
C SER A 151 -14.85 -1.58 3.67
N ASP A 152 -15.28 -1.56 2.41
CA ASP A 152 -16.71 -1.66 2.03
C ASP A 152 -17.25 -3.09 2.12
N GLU A 153 -16.45 -4.02 2.67
CA GLU A 153 -16.81 -5.44 2.74
C GLU A 153 -17.82 -5.78 3.84
N LYS A 154 -17.99 -4.84 4.78
CA LYS A 154 -18.82 -4.96 5.97
C LYS A 154 -20.20 -5.52 5.62
N ASP A 155 -20.71 -6.46 6.41
CA ASP A 155 -22.12 -6.84 6.31
C ASP A 155 -23.00 -5.65 6.75
N PRO A 156 -23.81 -5.03 5.86
CA PRO A 156 -24.67 -3.91 6.24
C PRO A 156 -25.76 -4.33 7.24
N ALA A 157 -26.11 -5.61 7.31
CA ALA A 157 -27.09 -6.12 8.24
C ALA A 157 -26.56 -6.18 9.69
N GLU A 158 -25.27 -6.45 9.86
CA GLU A 158 -24.64 -6.59 11.19
C GLU A 158 -23.91 -5.32 11.61
N CYS A 159 -23.19 -4.69 10.69
CA CYS A 159 -22.31 -3.56 10.95
C CYS A 159 -22.91 -2.20 10.55
N GLY A 160 -24.08 -2.16 9.90
CA GLY A 160 -24.76 -0.92 9.53
C GLY A 160 -23.87 0.03 8.74
N ALA A 161 -23.49 1.16 9.36
CA ALA A 161 -22.63 2.18 8.77
C ALA A 161 -21.13 1.77 8.68
N GLY A 162 -20.76 0.64 9.28
CA GLY A 162 -19.38 0.21 9.50
C GLY A 162 -18.82 0.72 10.83
N GLY A 163 -17.62 0.27 11.17
CA GLY A 163 -16.85 0.79 12.29
C GLY A 163 -16.13 2.08 11.98
N THR A 164 -15.24 2.46 12.89
CA THR A 164 -14.50 3.71 12.87
C THR A 164 -13.03 3.45 13.21
N SER A 165 -12.09 3.98 12.43
CA SER A 165 -10.67 3.85 12.76
C SER A 165 -9.90 5.13 12.54
N ASP A 166 -8.89 5.37 13.38
CA ASP A 166 -7.87 6.39 13.17
C ASP A 166 -6.54 5.76 12.74
N PHE A 167 -5.79 6.47 11.91
CA PHE A 167 -4.56 5.94 11.31
C PHE A 167 -3.39 6.86 11.62
N SER A 168 -2.29 6.28 12.10
CA SER A 168 -1.03 6.99 12.36
C SER A 168 0.12 6.29 11.66
N PHE A 169 0.97 7.08 10.99
CA PHE A 169 2.18 6.59 10.33
C PHE A 169 3.38 7.25 10.98
N LEU A 170 4.25 6.42 11.55
CA LEU A 170 5.43 6.84 12.25
C LEU A 170 6.67 6.33 11.54
N VAL A 171 7.66 7.19 11.34
CA VAL A 171 8.99 6.78 10.93
C VAL A 171 9.95 6.99 12.08
N ASP A 172 10.60 5.91 12.52
CA ASP A 172 11.50 5.90 13.68
C ASP A 172 10.88 6.57 14.91
N LYS A 173 9.60 6.26 15.19
CA LYS A 173 8.76 6.79 16.28
C LYS A 173 8.33 8.25 16.13
N LYS A 174 8.70 8.94 15.05
CA LYS A 174 8.18 10.27 14.73
C LYS A 174 6.93 10.14 13.87
N VAL A 175 5.81 10.68 14.33
CA VAL A 175 4.58 10.78 13.55
C VAL A 175 4.83 11.67 12.33
N LEU A 176 4.66 11.10 11.12
CA LEU A 176 4.71 11.83 9.85
C LEU A 176 3.32 12.07 9.29
N PHE A 177 2.36 11.21 9.62
CA PHE A 177 0.96 11.40 9.31
C PHE A 177 0.09 10.87 10.45
N LYS A 178 -1.01 11.57 10.73
CA LYS A 178 -2.07 11.10 11.61
C LYS A 178 -3.40 11.65 11.09
N THR A 179 -4.45 10.83 11.05
CA THR A 179 -5.80 11.32 10.74
C THR A 179 -6.22 12.35 11.77
N LYS A 180 -6.79 13.47 11.30
CA LYS A 180 -7.25 14.53 12.19
C LYS A 180 -8.45 14.10 13.02
N ASP A 181 -9.37 13.39 12.36
CA ASP A 181 -10.60 12.84 12.91
C ASP A 181 -10.66 11.35 12.54
N PRO A 182 -11.32 10.48 13.31
CA PRO A 182 -11.54 9.09 12.95
C PRO A 182 -12.31 8.95 11.63
N LEU A 183 -12.01 7.91 10.86
CA LEU A 183 -12.67 7.61 9.60
C LEU A 183 -13.76 6.57 9.84
N ALA A 184 -15.02 6.97 9.70
CA ALA A 184 -16.15 6.06 9.72
C ALA A 184 -16.32 5.37 8.36
N GLY A 185 -16.97 4.19 8.32
CA GLY A 185 -17.23 3.49 7.07
C GLY A 185 -18.23 4.17 6.14
N SER A 186 -19.12 4.99 6.68
CA SER A 186 -20.04 5.82 5.93
C SER A 186 -20.48 7.02 6.74
N ALA A 187 -20.86 8.09 6.04
CA ALA A 187 -21.40 9.30 6.64
C ALA A 187 -22.47 9.88 5.72
N ASP A 188 -23.51 10.47 6.30
CA ASP A 188 -24.57 11.17 5.56
C ASP A 188 -25.24 10.34 4.44
N GLY A 189 -25.25 9.01 4.57
CA GLY A 189 -25.86 8.08 3.62
C GLY A 189 -24.97 7.66 2.45
N GLU A 190 -23.68 8.00 2.47
CA GLU A 190 -22.69 7.62 1.46
C GLU A 190 -21.50 6.91 2.11
N ASN A 191 -20.83 6.00 1.38
CA ASN A 191 -19.58 5.42 1.87
C ASN A 191 -18.50 6.50 2.00
N THR A 192 -17.68 6.44 3.04
CA THR A 192 -16.61 7.42 3.23
C THR A 192 -15.49 7.18 2.21
N PRO A 193 -15.12 8.19 1.39
CA PRO A 193 -14.07 8.03 0.40
C PRO A 193 -12.70 7.77 1.05
N PRO A 194 -11.79 7.07 0.35
CA PRO A 194 -10.46 6.77 0.87
C PRO A 194 -9.65 8.05 1.09
N LEU A 195 -8.99 8.16 2.23
CA LEU A 195 -8.11 9.28 2.54
C LEU A 195 -6.70 9.02 2.02
N LYS A 196 -6.21 9.89 1.13
CA LYS A 196 -4.83 9.79 0.63
C LYS A 196 -3.82 10.10 1.75
N VAL A 197 -2.80 9.27 1.86
CA VAL A 197 -1.66 9.42 2.77
C VAL A 197 -0.37 9.51 1.96
N GLU A 198 0.41 10.55 2.20
CA GLU A 198 1.66 10.79 1.50
C GLU A 198 2.64 11.55 2.38
N PHE A 199 3.88 11.08 2.48
CA PHE A 199 4.94 11.79 3.21
C PHE A 199 6.33 11.36 2.73
N ASP A 200 7.29 12.29 2.83
CA ASP A 200 8.69 11.99 2.56
C ASP A 200 9.28 11.11 3.66
N ILE A 201 10.08 10.13 3.26
CA ILE A 201 10.82 9.25 4.18
C ILE A 201 12.18 9.90 4.46
N PRO A 202 12.49 10.24 5.73
CA PRO A 202 13.79 10.79 6.08
C PRO A 202 14.95 9.89 5.67
N SER A 203 16.04 10.50 5.20
CA SER A 203 17.26 9.76 4.87
C SER A 203 17.76 8.97 6.07
N GLY A 204 18.10 7.71 5.84
CA GLY A 204 18.59 6.81 6.88
C GLY A 204 17.52 6.17 7.75
N ALA A 205 16.23 6.44 7.51
CA ALA A 205 15.11 5.86 8.23
C ALA A 205 15.22 4.33 8.37
N LYS A 206 14.84 3.80 9.53
CA LYS A 206 14.99 2.37 9.84
C LYS A 206 13.67 1.63 9.93
N LYS A 207 12.61 2.28 10.41
CA LYS A 207 11.33 1.63 10.64
C LYS A 207 10.16 2.52 10.27
N LEU A 208 9.20 1.95 9.54
CA LEU A 208 7.85 2.47 9.41
C LEU A 208 6.96 1.69 10.37
N THR A 209 6.19 2.39 11.20
CA THR A 209 5.13 1.82 12.02
C THR A 209 3.81 2.42 11.54
N VAL A 210 2.85 1.57 11.19
CA VAL A 210 1.47 1.94 10.92
C VAL A 210 0.65 1.48 12.13
N GLU A 211 -0.03 2.43 12.78
CA GLU A 211 -0.93 2.19 13.89
C GLU A 211 -2.37 2.46 13.42
N ILE A 212 -3.25 1.52 13.70
CA ILE A 212 -4.69 1.61 13.44
C ILE A 212 -5.39 1.53 14.79
N GLY A 213 -6.07 2.61 15.17
CA GLY A 213 -6.88 2.69 16.38
C GLY A 213 -8.34 2.34 16.13
N ASP A 214 -9.13 2.38 17.20
CA ASP A 214 -10.56 2.05 17.23
C ASP A 214 -11.46 3.29 17.13
N GLY A 215 -10.92 4.43 16.69
CA GLY A 215 -11.68 5.67 16.54
C GLY A 215 -12.23 6.27 17.85
N GLY A 216 -11.99 5.63 19.00
CA GLY A 216 -12.54 6.02 20.30
C GLY A 216 -13.95 5.52 20.62
N ASP A 217 -14.57 4.71 19.75
CA ASP A 217 -15.89 4.08 19.98
C ASP A 217 -15.81 2.56 20.25
N GLY A 218 -14.59 2.01 20.30
CA GLY A 218 -14.32 0.60 20.53
C GLY A 218 -14.25 -0.17 19.22
N ASN A 219 -13.70 -1.38 19.24
CA ASN A 219 -13.32 -2.09 18.02
C ASN A 219 -14.46 -2.78 17.26
N GLY A 220 -15.70 -2.29 17.33
CA GLY A 220 -16.82 -2.92 16.65
C GLY A 220 -16.82 -2.63 15.16
N CYS A 221 -16.75 -3.66 14.30
CA CYS A 221 -16.85 -3.53 12.85
C CYS A 221 -15.75 -2.67 12.19
N ASP A 222 -14.59 -2.56 12.83
CA ASP A 222 -13.46 -1.74 12.38
C ASP A 222 -12.66 -2.39 11.25
N HIS A 223 -13.35 -2.88 10.22
CA HIS A 223 -12.76 -3.49 9.04
C HIS A 223 -12.02 -2.40 8.26
N SER A 224 -10.72 -2.27 8.53
CA SER A 224 -9.87 -1.20 8.02
C SER A 224 -9.06 -1.69 6.83
N ALA A 225 -8.66 -0.78 5.94
CA ALA A 225 -7.82 -1.11 4.82
C ALA A 225 -6.82 0.00 4.48
N LEU A 226 -5.68 -0.44 3.93
CA LEU A 226 -4.67 0.39 3.31
C LEU A 226 -4.66 0.13 1.81
N GLY A 227 -5.24 1.02 1.02
CA GLY A 227 -5.25 0.94 -0.45
C GLY A 227 -3.97 1.50 -1.06
N ASP A 228 -3.41 0.83 -2.07
CA ASP A 228 -2.22 1.25 -2.83
C ASP A 228 -1.02 1.67 -1.96
N ALA A 229 -0.87 1.07 -0.77
CA ALA A 229 0.17 1.44 0.18
C ALA A 229 1.56 0.96 -0.29
N LYS A 230 2.44 1.91 -0.57
CA LYS A 230 3.75 1.67 -1.21
C LYS A 230 4.83 2.62 -0.74
N LEU A 231 6.06 2.12 -0.80
CA LEU A 231 7.30 2.84 -0.62
C LEU A 231 7.91 3.11 -1.99
N LEU A 232 8.36 4.34 -2.21
CA LEU A 232 9.00 4.76 -3.44
C LEU A 232 10.50 4.98 -3.21
N THR A 233 11.31 4.55 -4.17
CA THR A 233 12.72 4.95 -4.26
C THR A 233 12.86 6.19 -5.15
N ALA A 234 14.06 6.78 -5.19
CA ALA A 234 14.34 7.89 -6.10
C ALA A 234 14.04 7.54 -7.58
N GLN A 235 14.19 6.27 -7.97
CA GLN A 235 13.90 5.80 -9.32
C GLN A 235 12.42 5.97 -9.69
N ALA A 236 11.51 5.61 -8.79
CA ALA A 236 10.06 5.80 -9.04
C ALA A 236 9.65 7.27 -9.20
N LEU A 237 10.47 8.19 -8.67
CA LEU A 237 10.25 9.64 -8.81
C LEU A 237 10.93 10.24 -10.04
N THR A 238 11.80 9.47 -10.72
CA THR A 238 12.34 9.92 -11.99
C THR A 238 11.23 9.91 -13.03
N VAL A 239 11.08 11.03 -13.74
CA VAL A 239 10.14 11.09 -14.87
C VAL A 239 10.75 10.25 -15.98
N GLU A 240 10.13 9.12 -16.30
CA GLU A 240 10.47 8.35 -17.51
C GLU A 240 10.39 9.31 -18.73
N PRO A 241 11.44 9.42 -19.56
CA PRO A 241 11.50 10.38 -20.66
C PRO A 241 10.49 10.14 -21.80
N GLU A 242 9.58 9.18 -21.71
CA GLU A 242 8.73 8.81 -22.85
C GLU A 242 7.62 9.82 -23.20
N GLY A 243 7.49 10.92 -22.43
CA GLY A 243 6.48 11.96 -22.69
C GLY A 243 7.00 13.40 -22.78
N LYS A 244 8.29 13.64 -22.58
CA LYS A 244 8.85 14.99 -22.76
C LYS A 244 9.36 15.13 -24.18
N LEU A 245 8.53 15.66 -25.08
CA LEU A 245 9.07 16.53 -26.13
C LEU A 245 10.05 17.48 -25.42
N PRO A 246 11.32 17.57 -25.86
CA PRO A 246 12.30 18.38 -25.17
C PRO A 246 11.79 19.83 -25.19
N THR A 247 11.25 20.30 -24.08
CA THR A 247 10.97 21.72 -23.93
C THR A 247 12.33 22.38 -23.87
N ILE A 248 12.57 23.15 -24.92
CA ILE A 248 13.77 23.83 -25.39
C ILE A 248 14.38 24.84 -24.39
N TRP A 249 14.11 24.72 -23.10
CA TRP A 249 14.66 25.56 -22.04
C TRP A 249 16.13 25.27 -21.74
N GLY A 250 16.68 24.13 -22.20
CA GLY A 250 18.10 23.80 -22.11
C GLY A 250 18.98 24.42 -23.21
N ALA A 251 18.40 25.03 -24.25
CA ALA A 251 19.13 25.55 -25.41
C ALA A 251 19.47 27.06 -25.35
N VAL A 252 19.27 27.74 -24.22
CA VAL A 252 19.53 29.20 -24.08
C VAL A 252 20.60 29.50 -23.02
N LYS A 253 21.73 28.77 -23.02
CA LYS A 253 22.93 29.18 -22.25
C LYS A 253 24.25 29.06 -23.01
N TYR A 254 24.24 29.13 -24.34
CA TYR A 254 25.45 29.35 -25.14
C TYR A 254 25.15 30.26 -26.33
N SER A 255 24.74 31.49 -26.05
CA SER A 255 24.87 32.61 -26.99
C SER A 255 24.62 33.94 -26.26
N TYR A 256 25.60 34.39 -25.49
CA TYR A 256 26.00 35.79 -25.32
C TYR A 256 27.43 35.82 -24.82
#